data_AF-A0A354Q8W3-F1
#
_entry.id   AF-A0A354Q8W3-F1
#
_cell.length_a   1.000
_cell.length_b   1.000
_cell.length_c   1.000
_cell.angle_alpha   90.00
_cell.angle_beta   90.00
_cell.angle_gamma   90.00
#
_symmetry.space_group_name_H-M   'P 1'
#
loop_
_entity.id
_entity.type
_entity.pdbx_description
1 polymer ?
#
loop_
_entity_poly.entity_id
_entity_poly.type
_entity_poly.pdbx_seq_one_letter_code
_entity_poly.pdbx_strand_id
1 'polypeptide(L)'
;TAGQKGFGAEKSKNDVHEKQTAPVEIQNSKQNAHHSSQKQPFHIPLALGLLAADGDTLPLKLTGCTAEKNQDTIILELRKQSETFVFENIPAAPVPSLLRGFSAPVKLLFDYSIADLAFLLANDTDEFNRWEAGQQLMIRISLEQIQRFQNHEPFNLPSELENAFR
;
A
#
# COMPACT_ATOMS: atom_id res chain seq x y z
N THR A 1 14.11 0.93 5.82
CA THR A 1 12.68 1.22 5.98
C THR A 1 12.18 1.74 4.66
N ALA A 2 11.30 1.06 3.95
CA ALA A 2 10.71 1.61 2.73
C ALA A 2 9.47 2.41 3.14
N GLY A 3 9.42 3.70 2.84
CA GLY A 3 8.25 4.55 3.02
C GLY A 3 7.66 4.92 1.67
N GLN A 4 6.34 4.96 1.56
CA GLN A 4 5.65 5.36 0.34
C GLN A 4 4.68 6.50 0.64
N LYS A 5 4.62 7.49 -0.24
CA LYS A 5 3.56 8.51 -0.26
C LYS A 5 2.43 8.02 -1.18
N GLY A 6 1.18 8.25 -0.76
CA GLY A 6 -0.04 7.62 -1.28
C GLY A 6 -0.27 7.67 -2.80
N PHE A 7 -1.27 6.93 -3.26
CA PHE A 7 -1.69 6.87 -4.67
C PHE A 7 -2.53 8.10 -5.04
N GLY A 8 -2.07 8.90 -6.00
CA GLY A 8 -2.84 10.00 -6.57
C GLY A 8 -3.28 9.68 -8.00
N ALA A 9 -4.57 9.81 -8.34
CA ALA A 9 -4.97 9.72 -9.74
C ALA A 9 -4.62 11.04 -10.45
N GLU A 10 -3.66 11.02 -11.37
CA GLU A 10 -3.40 12.17 -12.25
C GLU A 10 -4.08 11.97 -13.60
N LYS A 11 -4.96 12.92 -13.97
CA LYS A 11 -5.52 12.99 -15.32
C LYS A 11 -4.57 13.81 -16.19
N SER A 12 -3.84 13.15 -17.10
CA SER A 12 -3.04 13.83 -18.11
C SER A 12 -3.96 14.52 -19.13
N LYS A 13 -4.11 15.84 -19.01
CA LYS A 13 -4.72 16.69 -20.06
C LYS A 13 -3.73 16.82 -21.21
N ASN A 14 -3.77 15.90 -22.17
CA ASN A 14 -3.41 16.07 -23.58
C ASN A 14 -3.26 14.67 -24.23
N ASP A 15 -4.37 14.11 -24.70
CA ASP A 15 -4.48 13.22 -25.88
C ASP A 15 -5.87 12.57 -25.91
N VAL A 16 -6.40 12.32 -27.12
CA VAL A 16 -7.79 11.90 -27.41
C VAL A 16 -8.14 10.48 -26.89
N HIS A 17 -7.26 9.87 -26.10
CA HIS A 17 -7.56 8.70 -25.26
C HIS A 17 -7.03 8.97 -23.85
N GLU A 18 -7.90 9.45 -22.95
CA GLU A 18 -7.57 9.80 -21.57
C GLU A 18 -7.17 8.53 -20.78
N LYS A 19 -5.89 8.16 -20.83
CA LYS A 19 -5.32 7.09 -20.01
C LYS A 19 -5.14 7.60 -18.59
N GLN A 20 -5.97 7.12 -17.67
CA GLN A 20 -5.80 7.38 -16.25
C GLN A 20 -4.61 6.57 -15.72
N THR A 21 -3.74 7.25 -14.96
CA THR A 21 -2.53 6.66 -14.39
C THR A 21 -2.50 6.85 -12.87
N ALA A 22 -1.81 5.93 -12.20
CA ALA A 22 -1.56 6.00 -10.76
C ALA A 22 -0.04 5.91 -10.50
N PRO A 23 0.61 7.01 -10.07
CA PRO A 23 2.01 7.02 -9.65
C PRO A 23 2.14 6.46 -8.23
N VAL A 24 3.22 5.71 -8.03
CA VAL A 24 3.64 5.09 -6.77
C VAL A 24 5.03 5.58 -6.46
N GLU A 25 5.17 6.47 -5.47
CA GLU A 25 6.47 6.97 -5.03
C GLU A 25 6.98 6.16 -3.83
N ILE A 26 8.09 5.45 -3.99
CA ILE A 26 8.68 4.62 -2.93
C ILE A 26 10.05 5.15 -2.55
N GLN A 27 10.24 5.39 -1.26
CA GLN A 27 11.46 5.90 -0.67
C GLN A 27 12.12 4.87 0.26
N ASN A 28 13.36 4.49 -0.02
CA ASN A 28 14.19 3.67 0.86
C ASN A 28 14.88 4.55 1.92
N SER A 29 14.32 4.57 3.12
CA SER A 29 14.79 5.29 4.30
C SER A 29 15.73 4.48 5.19
N LYS A 30 16.70 5.18 5.78
CA LYS A 30 17.71 4.67 6.72
C LYS A 30 17.23 4.95 8.14
N GLN A 31 17.05 3.93 8.98
CA GLN A 31 16.94 4.14 10.43
C GLN A 31 18.29 3.87 11.11
N ASN A 32 18.62 4.74 12.06
CA ASN A 32 19.87 4.90 12.80
C ASN A 32 20.57 3.58 13.16
N ALA A 33 21.77 3.40 12.61
CA ALA A 33 22.78 2.52 13.20
C ALA A 33 23.90 3.41 13.73
N HIS A 34 24.39 3.13 14.94
CA HIS A 34 25.49 3.85 15.61
C HIS A 34 26.83 3.86 14.84
N HIS A 35 26.88 3.27 13.65
CA HIS A 35 28.04 3.25 12.77
C HIS A 35 27.77 4.13 11.54
N SER A 36 28.44 5.29 11.51
CA SER A 36 28.35 6.33 10.49
C SER A 36 29.15 5.98 9.24
N SER A 37 28.86 4.86 8.59
CA SER A 37 29.27 4.63 7.21
C SER A 37 28.07 4.86 6.29
N GLN A 38 28.28 5.60 5.19
CA GLN A 38 27.25 5.82 4.18
C GLN A 38 26.83 4.47 3.58
N LYS A 39 25.73 3.89 4.08
CA LYS A 39 25.13 2.69 3.50
C LYS A 39 24.52 3.03 2.14
N GLN A 40 24.91 2.28 1.11
CA GLN A 40 24.26 2.33 -0.20
C GLN A 40 22.84 1.73 -0.13
N PRO A 41 21.92 2.11 -1.04
CA PRO A 41 20.60 1.48 -1.11
C PRO A 41 20.72 -0.02 -1.37
N PHE A 42 19.89 -0.80 -0.69
CA PHE A 42 19.75 -2.24 -0.96
C PHE A 42 18.90 -2.48 -2.20
N HIS A 43 19.12 -3.61 -2.87
CA HIS A 43 18.17 -4.16 -3.82
C HIS A 43 16.99 -4.77 -3.05
N ILE A 44 15.78 -4.22 -3.21
CA ILE A 44 14.58 -4.63 -2.48
C ILE A 44 13.50 -5.03 -3.51
N PRO A 45 13.16 -6.32 -3.62
CA PRO A 45 12.03 -6.75 -4.43
C PRO A 45 10.72 -6.45 -3.67
N LEU A 46 9.93 -5.51 -4.18
CA LEU A 46 8.63 -5.16 -3.62
C LEU A 46 7.50 -5.75 -4.46
N ALA A 47 6.88 -6.83 -3.99
CA ALA A 47 5.68 -7.37 -4.60
C ALA A 47 4.46 -6.52 -4.20
N LEU A 48 3.63 -6.14 -5.17
CA LEU A 48 2.38 -5.42 -4.90
C LEU A 48 1.25 -5.82 -5.85
N GLY A 49 0.03 -5.60 -5.40
CA GLY A 49 -1.19 -5.58 -6.19
C GLY A 49 -2.00 -4.30 -5.98
N LEU A 50 -2.97 -4.06 -6.85
CA LEU A 50 -3.91 -2.94 -6.75
C LEU A 50 -5.33 -3.51 -6.75
N LEU A 51 -6.16 -3.07 -5.80
CA LEU A 51 -7.56 -3.46 -5.73
C LEU A 51 -8.45 -2.28 -6.14
N ALA A 52 -9.47 -2.58 -6.94
CA ALA A 52 -10.56 -1.67 -7.23
C ALA A 52 -11.49 -1.52 -6.02
N ALA A 53 -12.37 -0.51 -6.03
CA ALA A 53 -13.26 -0.21 -4.90
C ALA A 53 -14.28 -1.32 -4.58
N ASP A 54 -14.51 -2.25 -5.52
CA ASP A 54 -15.38 -3.42 -5.37
C ASP A 54 -14.66 -4.65 -4.83
N GLY A 55 -13.33 -4.59 -4.64
CA GLY A 55 -12.52 -5.72 -4.17
C GLY A 55 -11.78 -6.47 -5.27
N ASP A 56 -12.12 -6.22 -6.55
CA ASP A 56 -11.48 -6.92 -7.66
C ASP A 56 -10.02 -6.48 -7.86
N THR A 57 -9.18 -7.43 -8.27
CA THR A 57 -7.79 -7.16 -8.62
C THR A 57 -7.70 -6.40 -9.94
N LEU A 58 -6.93 -5.32 -9.94
CA LEU A 58 -6.66 -4.55 -11.15
C LEU A 58 -5.45 -5.13 -11.89
N PRO A 59 -5.55 -5.32 -13.22
CA PRO A 59 -4.43 -5.76 -14.03
C PRO A 59 -3.31 -4.70 -14.01
N LEU A 60 -2.09 -5.12 -13.70
CA LEU A 60 -0.97 -4.20 -13.48
C LEU A 60 -0.15 -3.98 -14.74
N LYS A 61 -0.28 -2.80 -15.35
CA LYS A 61 0.55 -2.40 -16.49
C LYS A 61 1.46 -1.23 -16.11
N LEU A 62 2.77 -1.47 -16.10
CA LEU A 62 3.77 -0.43 -15.81
C LEU A 62 4.12 0.34 -17.09
N THR A 63 4.14 1.68 -17.02
CA THR A 63 4.55 2.54 -18.12
C THR A 63 5.97 2.20 -18.60
N GLY A 64 6.14 2.02 -19.92
CA GLY A 64 7.44 1.71 -20.53
C GLY A 64 7.86 0.24 -20.49
N CYS A 65 7.03 -0.65 -19.92
CA CYS A 65 7.22 -2.09 -20.04
C CYS A 65 6.44 -2.65 -21.23
N THR A 66 7.13 -3.37 -22.13
CA THR A 66 6.53 -4.05 -23.29
C THR A 66 5.99 -5.43 -22.96
N ALA A 67 6.34 -5.99 -21.80
CA ALA A 67 5.74 -7.23 -21.32
C ALA A 67 4.35 -6.93 -20.76
N GLU A 68 3.31 -7.40 -21.46
CA GLU A 68 1.94 -7.45 -20.95
C GLU A 68 1.87 -8.44 -19.78
N LYS A 69 2.27 -8.00 -18.59
CA LYS A 69 2.03 -8.75 -17.36
C LYS A 69 0.64 -8.36 -16.85
N ASN A 70 -0.42 -8.86 -17.49
CA ASN A 70 -1.75 -8.87 -16.88
C ASN A 70 -1.75 -9.89 -15.72
N GLN A 71 -1.09 -9.50 -14.64
CA GLN A 71 -0.97 -10.24 -13.40
C GLN A 71 -1.49 -9.36 -12.28
N ASP A 72 -2.14 -9.99 -11.31
CA ASP A 72 -2.69 -9.33 -10.13
C ASP A 72 -1.60 -8.91 -9.13
N THR A 73 -0.37 -9.40 -9.35
CA THR A 73 0.82 -9.08 -8.56
C THR A 73 2.00 -8.78 -9.48
N ILE A 74 2.71 -7.67 -9.22
CA ILE A 74 3.96 -7.30 -9.87
C ILE A 74 5.07 -7.14 -8.82
N ILE A 75 6.31 -7.49 -9.18
CA ILE A 75 7.49 -7.23 -8.36
C ILE A 75 8.22 -6.01 -8.91
N LEU A 76 8.33 -4.97 -8.10
CA LEU A 76 9.11 -3.77 -8.38
C LEU A 76 10.51 -3.91 -7.76
N GLU A 77 11.53 -3.80 -8.60
CA GLU A 77 12.94 -3.93 -8.18
C GLU A 77 13.49 -2.58 -7.73
N LEU A 78 13.37 -2.28 -6.44
CA LEU A 78 13.87 -1.04 -5.86
C LEU A 78 15.39 -1.11 -5.70
N ARG A 79 16.11 -0.17 -6.31
CA ARG A 79 17.58 -0.06 -6.32
C ARG A 79 18.07 1.31 -5.89
N LYS A 80 17.23 2.34 -5.97
CA LYS A 80 17.58 3.71 -5.61
C LYS A 80 16.93 4.09 -4.28
N GLN A 81 17.35 5.25 -3.78
CA GLN A 81 16.78 5.81 -2.55
C GLN A 81 15.34 6.28 -2.74
N SER A 82 14.97 6.79 -3.92
CA SER A 82 13.60 7.12 -4.28
C SER A 82 13.37 6.71 -5.72
N GLU A 83 12.24 6.04 -5.97
CA GLU A 83 11.80 5.62 -7.30
C GLU A 83 10.30 5.84 -7.44
N THR A 84 9.89 6.16 -8.65
CA THR A 84 8.48 6.36 -9.00
C THR A 84 8.10 5.36 -10.08
N PHE A 85 7.03 4.62 -9.84
CA PHE A 85 6.45 3.65 -10.76
C PHE A 85 5.07 4.15 -11.18
N VAL A 86 4.77 4.14 -12.46
CA VAL A 86 3.49 4.64 -12.99
C VAL A 86 2.72 3.47 -13.59
N PHE A 87 1.52 3.23 -13.06
CA PHE A 87 0.60 2.23 -13.59
C PHE A 87 -0.36 2.87 -14.58
N GLU A 88 -0.51 2.25 -15.75
CA GLU A 88 -1.45 2.64 -16.79
C GLU A 88 -2.81 1.96 -16.60
N ASN A 89 -3.86 2.56 -17.17
CA ASN A 89 -5.21 2.00 -17.24
C ASN A 89 -5.84 1.77 -15.86
N ILE A 90 -5.62 2.70 -14.93
CA ILE A 90 -6.20 2.66 -13.57
C ILE A 90 -7.45 3.54 -13.56
N PRO A 91 -8.67 2.96 -13.60
CA PRO A 91 -9.91 3.71 -13.88
C PRO A 91 -10.43 4.55 -12.70
N ALA A 92 -9.93 4.27 -11.50
CA ALA A 92 -10.25 4.96 -10.26
C ALA A 92 -9.10 4.78 -9.27
N ALA A 93 -9.05 5.58 -8.20
CA ALA A 93 -8.03 5.45 -7.16
C ALA A 93 -8.11 4.04 -6.52
N PRO A 94 -7.05 3.22 -6.63
CA PRO A 94 -7.05 1.87 -6.09
C PRO A 94 -6.62 1.83 -4.63
N VAL A 95 -7.00 0.78 -3.91
CA VAL A 95 -6.38 0.44 -2.62
C VAL A 95 -5.19 -0.47 -2.89
N PRO A 96 -3.97 -0.08 -2.50
CA PRO A 96 -2.80 -0.88 -2.79
C PRO A 96 -2.61 -2.01 -1.77
N SER A 97 -2.21 -3.17 -2.28
CA SER A 97 -1.76 -4.31 -1.48
C SER A 97 -0.24 -4.40 -1.63
N LEU A 98 0.49 -3.83 -0.68
CA LEU A 98 1.95 -3.65 -0.74
C LEU A 98 2.69 -4.73 0.05
N LEU A 99 3.90 -5.08 -0.39
CA LEU A 99 4.75 -6.09 0.27
C LEU A 99 4.09 -7.49 0.34
N ARG A 100 3.34 -7.85 -0.71
CA ARG A 100 2.64 -9.15 -0.82
C ARG A 100 3.58 -10.32 -0.54
N GLY A 101 3.08 -11.32 0.19
CA GLY A 101 3.86 -12.48 0.61
C GLY A 101 5.14 -12.14 1.38
N PHE A 102 5.21 -10.97 2.02
CA PHE A 102 6.40 -10.47 2.71
C PHE A 102 7.64 -10.48 1.81
N SER A 103 7.51 -9.97 0.58
CA SER A 103 8.52 -10.10 -0.49
C SER A 103 9.93 -9.59 -0.14
N ALA A 104 10.04 -8.73 0.87
CA ALA A 104 11.32 -8.30 1.42
C ALA A 104 11.25 -8.05 2.94
N PRO A 105 12.34 -8.31 3.69
CA PRO A 105 12.39 -8.11 5.14
C PRO A 105 12.59 -6.63 5.50
N VAL A 106 11.62 -5.79 5.16
CA VAL A 106 11.66 -4.35 5.37
C VAL A 106 10.49 -3.87 6.21
N LYS A 107 10.70 -2.79 6.97
CA LYS A 107 9.60 -2.01 7.52
C LYS A 107 9.00 -1.16 6.42
N LEU A 108 7.73 -1.43 6.09
CA LEU A 108 6.91 -0.62 5.18
C LEU A 108 6.25 0.51 5.97
N LEU A 109 6.34 1.75 5.48
CA LEU A 109 5.59 2.88 5.98
C LEU A 109 4.66 3.36 4.89
N PHE A 110 3.37 3.11 5.06
CA PHE A 110 2.32 3.61 4.18
C PHE A 110 1.16 4.09 5.05
N ASP A 111 0.59 5.24 4.70
CA ASP A 111 -0.45 5.88 5.49
C ASP A 111 -1.84 5.35 5.12
N TYR A 112 -2.06 4.05 5.35
CA TYR A 112 -3.40 3.46 5.20
C TYR A 112 -4.36 4.12 6.18
N SER A 113 -5.57 4.45 5.73
CA SER A 113 -6.67 4.80 6.63
C SER A 113 -7.24 3.55 7.32
N ILE A 114 -8.09 3.75 8.34
CA ILE A 114 -8.86 2.65 8.94
C ILE A 114 -9.74 1.96 7.90
N ALA A 115 -10.34 2.73 6.99
CA ALA A 115 -11.15 2.20 5.90
C ALA A 115 -10.33 1.35 4.92
N ASP A 116 -9.11 1.78 4.56
CA ASP A 116 -8.23 1.00 3.68
C ASP A 116 -7.82 -0.33 4.33
N LEU A 117 -7.48 -0.31 5.62
CA LEU A 117 -7.11 -1.54 6.35
C LEU A 117 -8.29 -2.50 6.49
N ALA A 118 -9.48 -1.98 6.81
CA ALA A 118 -10.71 -2.78 6.85
C ALA A 118 -11.03 -3.37 5.47
N PHE A 119 -10.87 -2.58 4.40
CA PHE A 119 -11.05 -3.02 3.03
C PHE A 119 -10.06 -4.13 2.64
N LEU A 120 -8.77 -3.98 2.96
CA LEU A 120 -7.75 -4.99 2.68
C LEU A 120 -7.98 -6.29 3.47
N LEU A 121 -8.37 -6.20 4.75
CA LEU A 121 -8.71 -7.38 5.56
C LEU A 121 -9.83 -8.21 4.90
N ALA A 122 -10.86 -7.53 4.40
CA ALA A 122 -12.03 -8.16 3.79
C ALA A 122 -11.75 -8.68 2.37
N ASN A 123 -11.01 -7.94 1.55
CA ASN A 123 -11.00 -8.15 0.09
C ASN A 123 -9.65 -8.54 -0.50
N ASP A 124 -8.52 -8.35 0.18
CA ASP A 124 -7.21 -8.58 -0.44
C ASP A 124 -7.03 -10.06 -0.84
N THR A 125 -6.53 -10.29 -2.04
CA THR A 125 -6.27 -11.65 -2.54
C THR A 125 -5.00 -12.25 -1.94
N ASP A 126 -4.11 -11.43 -1.39
CA ASP A 126 -2.90 -11.89 -0.69
C ASP A 126 -3.19 -12.18 0.78
N GLU A 127 -3.12 -13.45 1.18
CA GLU A 127 -3.46 -13.89 2.53
C GLU A 127 -2.60 -13.24 3.63
N PHE A 128 -1.31 -13.00 3.33
CA PHE A 128 -0.41 -12.32 4.25
C PHE A 128 -0.87 -10.88 4.49
N ASN A 129 -1.20 -10.14 3.43
CA ASN A 129 -1.67 -8.77 3.55
C ASN A 129 -3.08 -8.65 4.17
N ARG A 130 -3.99 -9.62 3.94
CA ARG A 130 -5.26 -9.67 4.70
C ARG A 130 -4.99 -9.75 6.20
N TRP A 131 -4.11 -10.67 6.59
CA TRP A 131 -3.73 -10.85 7.99
C TRP A 131 -3.04 -9.59 8.55
N GLU A 132 -2.03 -9.06 7.86
CA GLU A 132 -1.29 -7.87 8.29
C GLU A 132 -2.19 -6.63 8.39
N ALA A 133 -3.12 -6.44 7.46
CA ALA A 133 -4.11 -5.37 7.52
C ALA A 133 -4.99 -5.50 8.78
N GLY A 134 -5.44 -6.72 9.10
CA GLY A 134 -6.16 -7.00 10.34
C GLY A 134 -5.33 -6.68 11.59
N GLN A 135 -4.05 -7.05 11.61
CA GLN A 135 -3.15 -6.74 12.73
C GLN A 135 -3.00 -5.22 12.93
N GLN A 136 -2.73 -4.48 11.85
CA GLN A 136 -2.61 -3.03 11.91
C GLN A 136 -3.91 -2.35 12.33
N LEU A 137 -5.04 -2.80 11.80
CA LEU A 137 -6.36 -2.30 12.15
C LEU A 137 -6.65 -2.46 13.64
N MET A 138 -6.44 -3.68 14.17
CA MET A 138 -6.67 -3.99 15.58
C MET A 138 -5.76 -3.19 16.51
N ILE A 139 -4.48 -3.00 16.15
CA ILE A 139 -3.55 -2.18 16.93
C ILE A 139 -4.02 -0.72 16.97
N ARG A 140 -4.39 -0.14 15.82
CA ARG A 140 -4.84 1.27 15.75
C ARG A 140 -6.10 1.50 16.57
N ILE A 141 -7.09 0.64 16.42
CA ILE A 141 -8.34 0.73 17.20
C ILE A 141 -8.04 0.53 18.68
N SER A 142 -7.22 -0.45 19.06
CA SER A 142 -6.88 -0.67 20.47
C SER A 142 -6.24 0.56 21.11
N LEU A 143 -5.30 1.22 20.41
CA LEU A 143 -4.67 2.45 20.88
C LEU A 143 -5.68 3.61 20.98
N GLU A 144 -6.57 3.75 20.01
CA GLU A 144 -7.68 4.72 20.06
C GLU A 144 -8.56 4.49 21.30
N GLN A 145 -8.98 3.25 21.55
CA GLN A 145 -9.84 2.94 22.70
C GLN A 145 -9.15 3.18 24.03
N ILE A 146 -7.84 2.91 24.13
CA ILE A 146 -7.04 3.25 25.31
C ILE A 146 -7.04 4.76 25.54
N GLN A 147 -6.83 5.56 24.49
CA GLN A 147 -6.86 7.02 24.59
C GLN A 147 -8.23 7.53 25.03
N ARG A 148 -9.31 6.98 24.48
CA ARG A 148 -10.68 7.36 24.83
C ARG A 148 -11.01 7.00 26.27
N PHE A 149 -10.57 5.82 26.72
CA PHE A 149 -10.68 5.43 28.13
C PHE A 149 -9.94 6.41 29.06
N GLN A 150 -8.71 6.80 28.71
CA GLN A 150 -7.94 7.80 29.48
C GLN A 150 -8.64 9.17 29.54
N ASN A 151 -9.38 9.53 28.49
CA ASN A 151 -10.15 10.76 28.41
C ASN A 151 -11.55 10.66 29.06
N HIS A 152 -11.91 9.53 29.68
CA HIS A 152 -13.25 9.24 30.19
C HIS A 152 -14.36 9.29 29.13
N GLU A 153 -14.01 9.06 27.86
CA GLU A 153 -14.96 8.92 26.78
C GLU A 153 -15.52 7.49 26.73
N PRO A 154 -16.81 7.30 26.34
CA PRO A 154 -17.40 5.98 26.26
C PRO A 154 -16.79 5.18 25.12
N PHE A 155 -16.58 3.87 25.31
CA PHE A 155 -16.10 2.96 24.27
C PHE A 155 -16.95 3.06 22.98
N ASN A 156 -16.29 3.12 21.82
CA ASN A 156 -16.91 3.27 20.50
C ASN A 156 -16.10 2.50 19.46
N LEU A 157 -16.66 1.47 18.84
CA LEU A 157 -15.97 0.72 17.79
C LEU A 157 -16.35 1.27 16.40
N PRO A 158 -15.38 1.48 15.50
CA PRO A 158 -15.69 1.83 14.11
C PRO A 158 -16.52 0.73 13.44
N SER A 159 -17.55 1.11 12.71
CA SER A 159 -18.39 0.18 11.94
C SER A 159 -17.62 -0.59 10.86
N GLU A 160 -16.53 0.02 10.38
CA GLU A 160 -15.56 -0.53 9.45
C GLU A 160 -14.93 -1.82 10.00
N LEU A 161 -14.68 -1.86 11.31
CA LEU A 161 -14.18 -3.05 11.98
C LEU A 161 -15.20 -4.18 11.93
N GLU A 162 -16.45 -3.88 12.26
CA GLU A 162 -17.53 -4.88 12.27
C GLU A 162 -17.76 -5.46 10.88
N ASN A 163 -17.69 -4.62 9.85
CA ASN A 163 -17.88 -5.03 8.47
C ASN A 163 -16.69 -5.84 7.94
N ALA A 164 -15.47 -5.58 8.40
CA ALA A 164 -14.27 -6.27 7.92
C ALA A 164 -14.18 -7.74 8.38
N PHE A 165 -14.90 -8.13 9.45
CA PHE A 165 -14.89 -9.49 10.01
C PHE A 165 -16.14 -10.33 9.67
N ARG A 166 -17.10 -9.78 8.92
CA ARG A 166 -18.27 -10.52 8.45
C ARG A 166 -17.94 -11.37 7.23
#